data_AF-A0A6M1ZVW7-F1
#
_entry.id   AF-A0A6M1ZVW7-F1
#
_cell.length_a   1.000
_cell.length_b   1.000
_cell.length_c   1.000
_cell.angle_alpha   90.00
_cell.angle_beta   90.00
_cell.angle_gamma   90.00
#
_symmetry.space_group_name_H-M   'P 1'
#
loop_
_entity.id
_entity.type
_entity.pdbx_description
1 polymer ?
#
loop_
_entity_poly.entity_id
_entity_poly.type
_entity_poly.pdbx_seq_one_letter_code
_entity_poly.pdbx_strand_id
1 'polypeptide(L)'
;MTCESKLNTNEFLHKPAYYTANSENINHPKKDLLISRIFYATLPFIALHKPFGKAITLTIDSIKVFSSFNDLYNKNNIKNFSKSAFSICAIASTIFMHPMGILITTLYDMGLDINQLIAIFPNKNINEILPLLVSLNQHIFYIATICIGSIEIIAFSMLLHMSYEILKSKKEFQKGNLIEAFSHSLMSLVRFSQALPHIENITLNKNKKVHAKVKSLNKTINKVRDASSYYLYLTARFFMKAQWQLTNLNLKAISVYKDETSSSTKKLFSITNAIFSSTVLLPFAISGLIVAQITHFSAFLLATESYIHLKGDYKETKQKKNFTVFQNNACLTAGGFARIFGGTTLDDNERVKLLAKMIKDNDPSLVCMQEVSDIKDAMTLYNELKKDYSDFYLNIGATPFVLQNNSGLFIASKEKIKNPKFHSFSKIPNVESMVNKGFFSFTTKIGHFITTHLSPSKDDLNPNKSEIETRKLEQEKIFEEAMDRTSKDQKPSFVIGDFNINFDSNEYKQSLLFKKSLDAFNKDREIVTDEDATCETEFLNQRNWHYNKDFKPQRMILDYFLSFFVQDKKLNISTKKIATFDVDNPKEAITDHAALISEIIV
;
A
#
# COMPACT_ATOMS: atom_id res chain seq x y z
N MET A 1 -39.46 -50.37 7.52
CA MET A 1 -38.41 -49.74 6.69
C MET A 1 -38.59 -48.23 6.78
N THR A 2 -38.03 -47.62 7.83
CA THR A 2 -37.99 -46.17 8.01
C THR A 2 -36.52 -45.77 7.97
N CYS A 3 -36.11 -45.19 6.85
CA CYS A 3 -34.75 -44.76 6.60
C CYS A 3 -34.57 -43.36 7.24
N GLU A 4 -34.25 -43.33 8.53
CA GLU A 4 -33.75 -42.12 9.18
C GLU A 4 -32.26 -41.97 8.87
N SER A 5 -31.93 -41.25 7.80
CA SER A 5 -30.56 -40.76 7.58
C SER A 5 -30.26 -39.66 8.59
N LYS A 6 -29.68 -40.04 9.74
CA LYS A 6 -29.07 -39.10 10.68
C LYS A 6 -27.87 -38.43 10.00
N LEU A 7 -28.11 -37.29 9.36
CA LEU A 7 -27.06 -36.34 8.98
C LEU A 7 -26.35 -35.89 10.27
N ASN A 8 -25.12 -36.37 10.45
CA ASN A 8 -24.29 -36.06 11.60
C ASN A 8 -23.74 -34.63 11.44
N THR A 9 -24.50 -33.64 11.90
CA THR A 9 -24.16 -32.20 11.83
C THR A 9 -22.99 -31.78 12.74
N ASN A 10 -22.33 -32.73 13.41
CA ASN A 10 -21.35 -32.47 14.48
C ASN A 10 -19.88 -32.36 14.05
N GLU A 11 -19.55 -32.50 12.76
CA GLU A 11 -18.16 -32.37 12.29
C GLU A 11 -17.74 -30.93 11.92
N PHE A 12 -18.67 -29.97 11.89
CA PHE A 12 -18.40 -28.65 11.32
C PHE A 12 -17.62 -27.65 12.18
N LEU A 13 -17.38 -27.93 13.48
CA LEU A 13 -16.91 -26.89 14.40
C LEU A 13 -15.63 -27.18 15.17
N HIS A 14 -14.96 -28.34 14.97
CA HIS A 14 -13.74 -28.68 15.72
C HIS A 14 -12.42 -28.64 14.95
N LYS A 15 -12.39 -28.18 13.70
CA LYS A 15 -11.10 -27.95 13.01
C LYS A 15 -11.20 -26.79 12.01
N PRO A 16 -10.28 -25.81 12.02
CA PRO A 16 -9.79 -25.23 10.77
C PRO A 16 -8.82 -26.24 10.14
N ALA A 17 -9.29 -27.45 9.90
CA ALA A 17 -8.69 -28.28 8.88
C ALA A 17 -9.38 -27.78 7.62
N TYR A 18 -8.63 -27.14 6.74
CA TYR A 18 -9.03 -26.66 5.41
C TYR A 18 -9.56 -27.80 4.47
N TYR A 19 -9.89 -28.94 5.07
CA TYR A 19 -10.16 -30.25 4.52
C TYR A 19 -11.10 -30.97 5.49
N THR A 20 -12.35 -31.12 5.09
CA THR A 20 -13.20 -32.18 5.67
C THR A 20 -12.67 -33.50 5.13
N ALA A 21 -12.12 -34.34 6.00
CA ALA A 21 -11.82 -35.71 5.63
C ALA A 21 -13.17 -36.42 5.47
N ASN A 22 -13.66 -36.54 4.24
CA ASN A 22 -14.78 -37.42 3.97
C ASN A 22 -14.32 -38.83 4.33
N SER A 23 -14.99 -39.47 5.29
CA SER A 23 -14.64 -40.77 5.86
C SER A 23 -14.52 -41.89 4.83
N GLU A 24 -15.01 -41.68 3.62
CA GLU A 24 -15.02 -42.66 2.52
C GLU A 24 -13.81 -42.58 1.57
N ASN A 25 -12.93 -41.57 1.66
CA ASN A 25 -11.78 -41.47 0.75
C ASN A 25 -10.55 -40.82 1.39
N ILE A 26 -9.85 -41.59 2.23
CA ILE A 26 -8.62 -41.19 2.95
C ILE A 26 -7.52 -40.69 1.98
N ASN A 27 -7.54 -41.14 0.73
CA ASN A 27 -6.48 -40.87 -0.23
C ASN A 27 -6.59 -39.48 -0.90
N HIS A 28 -7.76 -38.83 -0.90
CA HIS A 28 -7.96 -37.51 -1.51
C HIS A 28 -8.98 -36.68 -0.72
N PRO A 29 -8.55 -35.97 0.35
CA PRO A 29 -9.43 -35.05 1.04
C PRO A 29 -9.94 -33.98 0.06
N LYS A 30 -11.26 -33.77 0.06
CA LYS A 30 -11.89 -32.72 -0.76
C LYS A 30 -11.34 -31.38 -0.29
N LYS A 31 -10.66 -30.66 -1.19
CA LYS A 31 -10.14 -29.33 -0.88
C LYS A 31 -11.31 -28.37 -0.69
N ASP A 32 -11.29 -27.58 0.38
CA ASP A 32 -12.23 -26.48 0.53
C ASP A 32 -12.11 -25.48 -0.62
N LEU A 33 -13.17 -24.70 -0.82
CA LEU A 33 -13.19 -23.63 -1.82
C LEU A 33 -11.98 -22.70 -1.62
N LEU A 34 -11.30 -22.37 -2.72
CA LEU A 34 -10.07 -21.57 -2.72
C LEU A 34 -10.21 -20.27 -1.92
N ILE A 35 -11.36 -19.59 -2.05
CA ILE A 35 -11.64 -18.33 -1.34
C ILE A 35 -11.62 -18.53 0.18
N SER A 36 -12.22 -19.62 0.68
CA SER A 36 -12.24 -19.94 2.11
C SER A 36 -10.82 -20.19 2.63
N ARG A 37 -10.02 -20.94 1.87
CA ARG A 37 -8.62 -21.21 2.20
C ARG A 37 -7.78 -19.93 2.26
N ILE A 38 -7.94 -19.04 1.28
CA ILE A 38 -7.28 -17.72 1.25
C ILE A 38 -7.71 -16.87 2.45
N PHE A 39 -9.00 -16.82 2.77
CA PHE A 39 -9.52 -16.07 3.92
C PHE A 39 -8.87 -16.53 5.23
N TYR A 40 -8.90 -17.84 5.53
CA TYR A 40 -8.31 -18.37 6.75
C TYR A 40 -6.79 -18.24 6.79
N ALA A 41 -6.11 -18.41 5.65
CA ALA A 41 -4.67 -18.21 5.55
C ALA A 41 -4.27 -16.74 5.82
N THR A 42 -5.16 -15.78 5.62
CA THR A 42 -4.85 -14.35 5.78
C THR A 42 -5.37 -13.74 7.07
N LEU A 43 -6.34 -14.38 7.72
CA LEU A 43 -6.89 -13.98 9.01
C LEU A 43 -5.81 -13.66 10.07
N PRO A 44 -4.71 -14.45 10.21
CA PRO A 44 -3.64 -14.12 11.15
C PRO A 44 -2.97 -12.77 10.89
N PHE A 45 -2.84 -12.36 9.61
CA PHE A 45 -2.30 -11.06 9.25
C PHE A 45 -3.29 -9.95 9.58
N ILE A 46 -4.57 -10.13 9.24
CA ILE A 46 -5.65 -9.18 9.61
C ILE A 46 -5.68 -8.94 11.12
N ALA A 47 -5.49 -9.98 11.93
CA ALA A 47 -5.45 -9.88 13.38
C ALA A 47 -4.26 -9.06 13.92
N LEU A 48 -3.18 -8.86 13.15
CA LEU A 48 -2.04 -8.00 13.57
C LEU A 48 -2.40 -6.51 13.56
N HIS A 49 -3.42 -6.11 12.81
CA HIS A 49 -3.84 -4.73 12.73
C HIS A 49 -4.78 -4.40 13.91
N LYS A 50 -4.36 -3.49 14.80
CA LYS A 50 -4.99 -3.22 16.11
C LYS A 50 -6.53 -3.19 16.13
N PRO A 51 -7.23 -2.42 15.27
CA PRO A 51 -8.70 -2.39 15.30
C PRO A 51 -9.34 -3.74 14.93
N PHE A 52 -8.72 -4.51 14.03
CA PHE A 52 -9.25 -5.81 13.61
C PHE A 52 -8.86 -6.93 14.55
N GLY A 53 -7.68 -6.86 15.19
CA GLY A 53 -7.24 -7.86 16.17
C GLY A 53 -8.27 -8.10 17.26
N LYS A 54 -8.76 -7.04 17.92
CA LYS A 54 -9.79 -7.18 18.96
C LYS A 54 -11.11 -7.74 18.41
N ALA A 55 -11.54 -7.26 17.24
CA ALA A 55 -12.78 -7.72 16.62
C ALA A 55 -12.72 -9.21 16.25
N ILE A 56 -11.62 -9.65 15.62
CA ILE A 56 -11.38 -11.05 15.26
C ILE A 56 -11.34 -11.93 16.51
N THR A 57 -10.62 -11.52 17.56
CA THR A 57 -10.58 -12.25 18.83
C THR A 57 -11.98 -12.40 19.41
N LEU A 58 -12.77 -11.32 19.47
CA LEU A 58 -14.16 -11.38 19.94
C LEU A 58 -15.02 -12.33 19.09
N THR A 59 -14.88 -12.29 17.76
CA THR A 59 -15.62 -13.20 16.87
C THR A 59 -15.23 -14.65 17.09
N ILE A 60 -13.93 -14.95 17.19
CA ILE A 60 -13.42 -16.31 17.44
C ILE A 60 -13.91 -16.81 18.81
N ASP A 61 -13.80 -15.98 19.85
CA ASP A 61 -14.26 -16.35 21.19
C ASP A 61 -15.79 -16.57 21.20
N SER A 62 -16.56 -15.74 20.48
CA SER A 62 -18.01 -15.92 20.28
C SER A 62 -18.36 -17.25 19.62
N ILE A 63 -17.62 -17.62 18.57
CA ILE A 63 -17.77 -18.91 17.90
C ILE A 63 -17.43 -20.06 18.87
N LYS A 64 -16.37 -19.92 19.68
CA LYS A 64 -16.00 -20.92 20.71
C LYS A 64 -17.11 -21.10 21.74
N VAL A 65 -17.72 -20.03 22.22
CA VAL A 65 -18.86 -20.11 23.16
C VAL A 65 -20.04 -20.82 22.51
N PHE A 66 -20.44 -20.40 21.31
CA PHE A 66 -21.56 -21.03 20.61
C PHE A 66 -21.32 -22.53 20.37
N SER A 67 -20.13 -22.89 19.88
CA SER A 67 -19.73 -24.29 19.67
C SER A 67 -19.74 -25.09 20.97
N SER A 68 -19.22 -24.52 22.06
CA SER A 68 -19.14 -25.20 23.35
C SER A 68 -20.53 -25.40 23.97
N PHE A 69 -21.43 -24.42 23.83
CA PHE A 69 -22.83 -24.56 24.22
C PHE A 69 -23.55 -25.63 23.42
N ASN A 70 -23.35 -25.67 22.10
CA ASN A 70 -23.93 -26.71 21.26
C ASN A 70 -23.41 -28.11 21.65
N ASP A 71 -22.12 -28.26 21.94
CA ASP A 71 -21.54 -29.50 22.46
C ASP A 71 -22.10 -29.89 23.83
N LEU A 72 -22.31 -28.92 24.72
CA LEU A 72 -22.92 -29.14 26.04
C LEU A 72 -24.36 -29.63 25.90
N TYR A 73 -25.16 -28.94 25.07
CA TYR A 73 -26.56 -29.28 24.81
C TYR A 73 -26.73 -30.68 24.21
N ASN A 74 -25.89 -31.03 23.23
CA ASN A 74 -26.04 -32.30 22.50
C ASN A 74 -25.42 -33.51 23.18
N LYS A 75 -24.35 -33.36 23.98
CA LYS A 75 -23.57 -34.49 24.51
C LYS A 75 -23.65 -34.66 26.03
N ASN A 76 -24.32 -33.75 26.73
CA ASN A 76 -24.61 -33.80 28.17
C ASN A 76 -23.42 -34.28 29.06
N ASN A 77 -22.22 -33.78 28.76
CA ASN A 77 -20.97 -34.18 29.42
C ASN A 77 -20.43 -33.03 30.28
N ILE A 78 -20.07 -33.32 31.53
CA ILE A 78 -19.50 -32.34 32.47
C ILE A 78 -18.22 -31.66 31.94
N LYS A 79 -17.44 -32.33 31.09
CA LYS A 79 -16.28 -31.74 30.39
C LYS A 79 -16.67 -30.62 29.42
N ASN A 80 -17.88 -30.67 28.86
CA ASN A 80 -18.37 -29.62 27.97
C ASN A 80 -18.85 -28.41 28.77
N PHE A 81 -19.31 -28.61 30.01
CA PHE A 81 -19.71 -27.51 30.89
C PHE A 81 -18.52 -26.61 31.24
N SER A 82 -17.40 -27.20 31.65
CA SER A 82 -16.17 -26.42 31.95
C SER A 82 -15.65 -25.69 30.71
N LYS A 83 -15.67 -26.34 29.54
CA LYS A 83 -15.32 -25.72 28.26
C LYS A 83 -16.19 -24.51 27.91
N SER A 84 -17.51 -24.62 28.11
CA SER A 84 -18.44 -23.49 27.92
C SER A 84 -18.16 -22.38 28.91
N ALA A 85 -17.96 -22.68 30.19
CA ALA A 85 -17.64 -21.69 31.22
C ALA A 85 -16.35 -20.92 30.90
N PHE A 86 -15.26 -21.61 30.54
CA PHE A 86 -14.01 -20.97 30.13
C PHE A 86 -14.18 -20.08 28.91
N SER A 87 -14.93 -20.53 27.91
CA SER A 87 -15.19 -19.74 26.70
C SER A 87 -15.99 -18.47 27.01
N ILE A 88 -17.00 -18.54 27.89
CA ILE A 88 -17.78 -17.38 28.33
C ILE A 88 -16.90 -16.40 29.12
N CYS A 89 -16.10 -16.91 30.05
CA CYS A 89 -15.15 -16.11 30.81
C CYS A 89 -14.11 -15.43 29.89
N ALA A 90 -13.65 -16.13 28.85
CA ALA A 90 -12.75 -15.56 27.85
C ALA A 90 -13.42 -14.40 27.09
N ILE A 91 -14.62 -14.58 26.53
CA ILE A 91 -15.36 -13.48 25.85
C ILE A 91 -15.58 -12.30 26.79
N ALA A 92 -16.15 -12.55 27.97
CA ALA A 92 -16.45 -11.50 28.93
C ALA A 92 -15.18 -10.70 29.26
N SER A 93 -14.07 -11.42 29.49
CA SER A 93 -12.78 -10.78 29.75
C SER A 93 -12.24 -10.06 28.51
N THR A 94 -12.41 -10.57 27.29
CA THR A 94 -12.00 -9.89 26.04
C THR A 94 -12.76 -8.55 25.86
N ILE A 95 -14.03 -8.50 26.28
CA ILE A 95 -14.87 -7.28 26.24
C ILE A 95 -14.34 -6.22 27.22
N PHE A 96 -14.18 -6.59 28.50
CA PHE A 96 -13.82 -5.66 29.57
C PHE A 96 -12.32 -5.36 29.65
N MET A 97 -11.46 -6.36 29.47
CA MET A 97 -10.00 -6.29 29.57
C MET A 97 -9.34 -7.24 28.56
N HIS A 98 -9.19 -6.80 27.31
CA HIS A 98 -8.65 -7.61 26.21
C HIS A 98 -7.42 -8.47 26.56
N PRO A 99 -6.38 -7.97 27.28
CA PRO A 99 -5.26 -8.82 27.70
C PRO A 99 -5.64 -9.99 28.63
N MET A 100 -6.64 -9.78 29.51
CA MET A 100 -7.15 -10.82 30.41
C MET A 100 -7.92 -11.90 29.64
N GLY A 101 -8.74 -11.51 28.66
CA GLY A 101 -9.43 -12.48 27.79
C GLY A 101 -8.46 -13.35 27.00
N ILE A 102 -7.40 -12.75 26.47
CA ILE A 102 -6.31 -13.48 25.83
C ILE A 102 -5.60 -14.42 26.81
N LEU A 103 -5.31 -13.98 28.05
CA LEU A 103 -4.67 -14.80 29.08
C LEU A 103 -5.51 -16.05 29.39
N ILE A 104 -6.82 -15.88 29.62
CA ILE A 104 -7.75 -16.99 29.90
C ILE A 104 -7.79 -17.97 28.73
N THR A 105 -7.89 -17.45 27.50
CA THR A 105 -7.90 -18.28 26.29
C THR A 105 -6.59 -19.07 26.15
N THR A 106 -5.46 -18.43 26.42
CA THR A 106 -4.13 -19.07 26.35
C THR A 106 -4.00 -20.16 27.41
N LEU A 107 -4.47 -19.93 28.64
CA LEU A 107 -4.48 -20.94 29.70
C LEU A 107 -5.37 -22.14 29.34
N TYR A 108 -6.52 -21.87 28.72
CA TYR A 108 -7.41 -22.91 28.23
C TYR A 108 -6.77 -23.76 27.14
N ASP A 109 -6.20 -23.12 26.11
CA ASP A 109 -5.51 -23.79 25.01
C ASP A 109 -4.29 -24.60 25.53
N MET A 110 -3.54 -24.05 26.49
CA MET A 110 -2.47 -24.75 27.22
C MET A 110 -2.96 -26.03 27.90
N GLY A 111 -4.12 -25.98 28.56
CA GLY A 111 -4.74 -27.15 29.19
C GLY A 111 -5.16 -28.22 28.17
N LEU A 112 -5.62 -27.81 26.98
CA LEU A 112 -5.91 -28.74 25.88
C LEU A 112 -4.65 -29.41 25.35
N ASP A 113 -3.58 -28.66 25.13
CA ASP A 113 -2.29 -29.19 24.66
C ASP A 113 -1.69 -30.18 25.66
N ILE A 114 -1.76 -29.92 26.97
CA ILE A 114 -1.32 -30.86 28.02
C ILE A 114 -2.13 -32.16 27.94
N ASN A 115 -3.45 -32.08 27.83
CA ASN A 115 -4.30 -33.27 27.75
C ASN A 115 -4.01 -34.10 26.49
N GLN A 116 -3.79 -33.45 25.34
CA GLN A 116 -3.41 -34.13 24.10
C GLN A 116 -2.03 -34.77 24.21
N LEU A 117 -1.07 -34.07 24.83
CA LEU A 117 0.27 -34.59 25.06
C LEU A 117 0.22 -35.85 25.92
N ILE A 118 -0.53 -35.85 27.03
CA ILE A 118 -0.72 -37.02 27.90
C ILE A 118 -1.31 -38.20 27.12
N ALA A 119 -2.28 -37.94 26.23
CA ALA A 119 -2.92 -38.99 25.43
C ALA A 119 -1.99 -39.61 24.37
N ILE A 120 -1.10 -38.81 23.77
CA ILE A 120 -0.21 -39.24 22.68
C ILE A 120 1.12 -39.78 23.20
N PHE A 121 1.55 -39.37 24.39
CA PHE A 121 2.84 -39.74 24.99
C PHE A 121 3.12 -41.26 25.00
N PRO A 122 2.15 -42.15 25.32
CA PRO A 122 2.37 -43.60 25.31
C PRO A 122 2.79 -44.16 23.94
N ASN A 123 2.34 -43.54 22.85
CA ASN A 123 2.59 -44.01 21.49
C ASN A 123 4.00 -43.64 20.96
N LYS A 124 4.78 -42.86 21.72
CA LYS A 124 6.16 -42.42 21.39
C LYS A 124 6.32 -41.81 19.98
N ASN A 125 5.25 -41.28 19.40
CA ASN A 125 5.30 -40.65 18.08
C ASN A 125 5.88 -39.23 18.18
N ILE A 126 7.20 -39.11 18.03
CA ILE A 126 7.94 -37.83 18.14
C ILE A 126 7.38 -36.75 17.20
N ASN A 127 6.88 -37.12 16.02
CA ASN A 127 6.35 -36.18 15.02
C ASN A 127 5.04 -35.50 15.45
N GLU A 128 4.29 -36.13 16.36
CA GLU A 128 3.08 -35.60 16.96
C GLU A 128 3.37 -34.87 18.28
N ILE A 129 4.31 -35.39 19.08
CA ILE A 129 4.72 -34.82 20.36
C ILE A 129 5.42 -33.46 20.20
N LEU A 130 6.36 -33.34 19.24
CA LEU A 130 7.19 -32.15 19.10
C LEU A 130 6.38 -30.85 18.87
N PRO A 131 5.41 -30.78 17.94
CA PRO A 131 4.58 -29.59 17.77
C PRO A 131 3.78 -29.20 19.01
N LEU A 132 3.27 -30.17 19.77
CA LEU A 132 2.52 -29.92 21.02
C LEU A 132 3.44 -29.36 22.10
N LEU A 133 4.67 -29.88 22.22
CA LEU A 133 5.66 -29.32 23.14
C LEU A 133 6.05 -27.88 22.76
N VAL A 134 6.22 -27.60 21.47
CA VAL A 134 6.52 -26.23 21.00
C VAL A 134 5.34 -25.29 21.28
N SER A 135 4.11 -25.73 21.01
CA SER A 135 2.87 -25.00 21.32
C SER A 135 2.74 -24.71 22.81
N LEU A 136 2.95 -25.72 23.65
CA LEU A 136 2.92 -25.60 25.11
C LEU A 136 3.95 -24.57 25.62
N ASN A 137 5.19 -24.66 25.14
CA ASN A 137 6.22 -23.68 25.49
C ASN A 137 5.83 -22.28 25.01
N GLN A 138 5.29 -22.14 23.80
CA GLN A 138 4.79 -20.85 23.30
C GLN A 138 3.73 -20.27 24.25
N HIS A 139 2.75 -21.06 24.70
CA HIS A 139 1.73 -20.62 25.65
C HIS A 139 2.36 -20.15 26.97
N ILE A 140 3.29 -20.91 27.54
CA ILE A 140 3.99 -20.56 28.79
C ILE A 140 4.73 -19.23 28.64
N PHE A 141 5.52 -19.05 27.58
CA PHE A 141 6.28 -17.81 27.36
C PHE A 141 5.39 -16.62 27.02
N TYR A 142 4.25 -16.85 26.37
CA TYR A 142 3.27 -15.82 26.11
C TYR A 142 2.56 -15.37 27.40
N ILE A 143 2.20 -16.29 28.29
CA ILE A 143 1.70 -15.96 29.63
C ILE A 143 2.76 -15.19 30.42
N ALA A 144 4.01 -15.66 30.41
CA ALA A 144 5.13 -14.98 31.06
C ALA A 144 5.35 -13.56 30.50
N THR A 145 5.10 -13.34 29.20
CA THR A 145 5.13 -12.00 28.59
C THR A 145 4.09 -11.07 29.21
N ILE A 146 2.87 -11.55 29.46
CA ILE A 146 1.80 -10.77 30.09
C ILE A 146 2.10 -10.52 31.57
N CYS A 147 2.60 -11.52 32.29
CA CYS A 147 2.80 -11.44 33.74
C CYS A 147 4.08 -10.72 34.17
N ILE A 148 5.19 -10.92 33.45
CA ILE A 148 6.52 -10.42 33.83
C ILE A 148 6.92 -9.22 32.97
N GLY A 149 6.60 -9.24 31.67
CA GLY A 149 6.91 -8.16 30.75
C GLY A 149 8.40 -7.93 30.46
N SER A 150 9.29 -8.91 30.72
CA SER A 150 10.71 -8.74 30.42
C SER A 150 10.97 -8.81 28.91
N ILE A 151 11.94 -8.00 28.44
CA ILE A 151 12.29 -7.90 27.02
C ILE A 151 12.84 -9.23 26.51
N GLU A 152 13.60 -9.96 27.32
CA GLU A 152 14.12 -11.30 27.04
C GLU A 152 12.99 -12.31 26.82
N ILE A 153 11.98 -12.32 27.70
CA ILE A 153 10.84 -13.23 27.60
C ILE A 153 10.01 -12.91 26.36
N ILE A 154 9.78 -11.63 26.06
CA ILE A 154 9.09 -11.20 24.83
C ILE A 154 9.85 -11.69 23.59
N ALA A 155 11.15 -11.44 23.52
CA ALA A 155 11.98 -11.88 22.39
C ALA A 155 11.92 -13.39 22.20
N PHE A 156 12.08 -14.16 23.28
CA PHE A 156 12.07 -15.62 23.24
C PHE A 156 10.69 -16.17 22.85
N SER A 157 9.61 -15.60 23.40
CA SER A 157 8.23 -15.93 23.04
C SER A 157 7.99 -15.78 21.53
N MET A 158 8.45 -14.68 20.94
CA MET A 158 8.33 -14.43 19.50
C MET A 158 9.18 -15.41 18.65
N LEU A 159 10.37 -15.78 19.10
CA LEU A 159 11.22 -16.78 18.41
C LEU A 159 10.62 -18.20 18.47
N LEU A 160 9.99 -18.56 19.59
CA LEU A 160 9.25 -19.82 19.68
C LEU A 160 8.05 -19.82 18.75
N HIS A 161 7.29 -18.72 18.70
CA HIS A 161 6.17 -18.57 17.77
C HIS A 161 6.64 -18.67 16.31
N MET A 162 7.76 -18.03 15.95
CA MET A 162 8.39 -18.20 14.63
C MET A 162 8.68 -19.67 14.34
N SER A 163 9.31 -20.38 15.28
CA SER A 163 9.68 -21.79 15.12
C SER A 163 8.45 -22.69 14.93
N TYR A 164 7.39 -22.42 15.69
CA TYR A 164 6.10 -23.10 15.58
C TYR A 164 5.46 -22.90 14.19
N GLU A 165 5.46 -21.66 13.68
CA GLU A 165 4.93 -21.34 12.34
C GLU A 165 5.75 -22.01 11.22
N ILE A 166 7.08 -22.10 11.36
CA ILE A 166 7.92 -22.86 10.41
C ILE A 166 7.56 -24.36 10.41
N LEU A 167 7.34 -24.95 11.59
CA LEU A 167 6.92 -26.35 11.71
C LEU A 167 5.54 -26.58 11.05
N LYS A 168 4.59 -25.66 11.25
CA LYS A 168 3.30 -25.69 10.55
C LYS A 168 3.44 -25.56 9.05
N SER A 169 4.22 -24.58 8.59
CA SER A 169 4.50 -24.36 7.16
C SER A 169 5.05 -25.63 6.50
N LYS A 170 6.03 -26.28 7.12
CA LYS A 170 6.59 -27.55 6.65
C LYS A 170 5.53 -28.65 6.54
N LYS A 171 4.68 -28.81 7.57
CA LYS A 171 3.59 -29.80 7.57
C LYS A 171 2.58 -29.52 6.46
N GLU A 172 2.23 -28.27 6.21
CA GLU A 172 1.30 -27.90 5.14
C GLU A 172 1.90 -28.10 3.74
N PHE A 173 3.21 -27.83 3.55
CA PHE A 173 3.90 -28.18 2.29
C PHE A 173 3.87 -29.69 2.03
N GLN A 174 4.10 -30.52 3.05
CA GLN A 174 4.05 -31.99 2.94
C GLN A 174 2.66 -32.50 2.53
N LYS A 175 1.60 -31.77 2.90
CA LYS A 175 0.22 -32.07 2.51
C LYS A 175 -0.18 -31.52 1.12
N GLY A 176 0.69 -30.73 0.48
CA GLY A 176 0.37 -30.03 -0.78
C GLY A 176 -0.50 -28.78 -0.60
N ASN A 177 -0.53 -28.22 0.61
CA ASN A 177 -1.36 -27.08 1.00
C ASN A 177 -0.57 -25.79 0.88
N LEU A 178 -0.28 -25.40 -0.37
CA LEU A 178 0.68 -24.34 -0.67
C LEU A 178 0.29 -22.99 -0.03
N ILE A 179 -0.99 -22.61 -0.06
CA ILE A 179 -1.46 -21.30 0.43
C ILE A 179 -1.25 -21.17 1.94
N GLU A 180 -1.64 -22.19 2.68
CA GLU A 180 -1.50 -22.30 4.12
C GLU A 180 -0.02 -22.35 4.51
N ALA A 181 0.77 -23.14 3.77
CA ALA A 181 2.19 -23.26 3.99
C ALA A 181 2.91 -21.91 3.80
N PHE A 182 2.59 -21.18 2.73
CA PHE A 182 3.12 -19.83 2.49
C PHE A 182 2.66 -18.83 3.55
N SER A 183 1.40 -18.88 3.98
CA SER A 183 0.89 -18.05 5.07
C SER A 183 1.67 -18.25 6.36
N HIS A 184 1.85 -19.50 6.80
CA HIS A 184 2.65 -19.82 7.98
C HIS A 184 4.12 -19.36 7.83
N SER A 185 4.71 -19.56 6.64
CA SER A 185 6.07 -19.08 6.37
C SER A 185 6.17 -17.56 6.49
N LEU A 186 5.22 -16.81 5.91
CA LEU A 186 5.18 -15.35 5.97
C LEU A 186 4.93 -14.87 7.41
N MET A 187 4.04 -15.51 8.16
CA MET A 187 3.78 -15.19 9.56
C MET A 187 5.05 -15.41 10.41
N SER A 188 5.81 -16.47 10.15
CA SER A 188 7.08 -16.71 10.84
C SER A 188 8.08 -15.56 10.64
N LEU A 189 8.17 -14.99 9.42
CA LEU A 189 8.99 -13.82 9.13
C LEU A 189 8.52 -12.57 9.88
N VAL A 190 7.20 -12.37 9.99
CA VAL A 190 6.62 -11.27 10.77
C VAL A 190 6.97 -11.41 12.24
N ARG A 191 6.78 -12.60 12.84
CA ARG A 191 7.14 -12.88 14.24
C ARG A 191 8.62 -12.68 14.50
N PHE A 192 9.46 -13.11 13.57
CA PHE A 192 10.89 -12.90 13.70
C PHE A 192 11.26 -11.42 13.70
N SER A 193 10.69 -10.66 12.75
CA SER A 193 10.91 -9.22 12.69
C SER A 193 10.40 -8.49 13.93
N GLN A 194 9.29 -8.94 14.54
CA GLN A 194 8.82 -8.45 15.83
C GLN A 194 9.78 -8.77 16.99
N ALA A 195 10.50 -9.89 16.93
CA ALA A 195 11.48 -10.27 17.96
C ALA A 195 12.76 -9.40 17.90
N LEU A 196 13.16 -8.92 16.72
CA LEU A 196 14.45 -8.28 16.52
C LEU A 196 14.70 -7.02 17.35
N PRO A 197 13.79 -6.04 17.47
CA PRO A 197 14.00 -4.87 18.31
C PRO A 197 14.32 -5.24 19.77
N HIS A 198 13.67 -6.30 20.28
CA HIS A 198 13.92 -6.81 21.62
C HIS A 198 15.32 -7.45 21.73
N ILE A 199 15.71 -8.25 20.73
CA ILE A 199 17.05 -8.85 20.65
C ILE A 199 18.14 -7.77 20.50
N GLU A 200 17.91 -6.75 19.67
CA GLU A 200 18.81 -5.61 19.51
C GLU A 200 19.03 -4.88 20.83
N ASN A 201 17.97 -4.61 21.59
CA ASN A 201 18.06 -3.98 22.92
C ASN A 201 18.83 -4.84 23.94
N ILE A 202 18.59 -6.15 23.96
CA ILE A 202 19.32 -7.08 24.85
C ILE A 202 20.82 -7.10 24.49
N THR A 203 21.14 -7.05 23.20
CA THR A 203 22.53 -7.21 22.71
C THR A 203 23.34 -5.91 22.74
N LEU A 204 22.70 -4.75 22.57
CA LEU A 204 23.31 -3.42 22.74
C LEU A 204 24.04 -3.31 24.09
N ASN A 205 23.43 -3.83 25.14
CA ASN A 205 23.94 -3.71 26.51
C ASN A 205 25.06 -4.71 26.83
N LYS A 206 25.26 -5.75 26.02
CA LYS A 206 26.15 -6.88 26.37
C LYS A 206 27.30 -7.10 25.38
N ASN A 207 27.11 -6.88 24.07
CA ASN A 207 28.14 -7.19 23.07
C ASN A 207 27.95 -6.47 21.72
N LYS A 208 28.81 -5.49 21.41
CA LYS A 208 28.79 -4.72 20.14
C LYS A 208 28.89 -5.60 18.88
N LYS A 209 29.66 -6.70 18.92
CA LYS A 209 29.80 -7.61 17.76
C LYS A 209 28.49 -8.36 17.49
N VAL A 210 27.81 -8.81 18.54
CA VAL A 210 26.50 -9.47 18.41
C VAL A 210 25.47 -8.47 17.89
N HIS A 211 25.44 -7.25 18.44
CA HIS A 211 24.56 -6.19 17.95
C HIS A 211 24.73 -5.92 16.45
N ALA A 212 25.98 -5.83 15.95
CA ALA A 212 26.24 -5.65 14.53
C ALA A 212 25.71 -6.82 13.67
N LYS A 213 25.84 -8.07 14.14
CA LYS A 213 25.26 -9.24 13.48
C LYS A 213 23.74 -9.21 13.46
N VAL A 214 23.10 -8.87 14.57
CA VAL A 214 21.63 -8.75 14.67
C VAL A 214 21.12 -7.65 13.73
N LYS A 215 21.79 -6.49 13.67
CA LYS A 215 21.46 -5.42 12.74
C LYS A 215 21.57 -5.84 11.27
N SER A 216 22.61 -6.62 10.93
CA SER A 216 22.78 -7.18 9.58
C SER A 216 21.67 -8.20 9.24
N LEU A 217 21.28 -9.02 10.20
CA LEU A 217 20.18 -9.97 10.07
C LEU A 217 18.84 -9.26 9.89
N ASN A 218 18.56 -8.24 10.69
CA ASN A 218 17.38 -7.38 10.57
C ASN A 218 17.27 -6.74 9.19
N LYS A 219 18.36 -6.17 8.69
CA LYS A 219 18.43 -5.65 7.32
C LYS A 219 18.10 -6.71 6.26
N THR A 220 18.57 -7.94 6.44
CA THR A 220 18.31 -9.04 5.51
C THR A 220 16.84 -9.47 5.54
N ILE A 221 16.24 -9.54 6.72
CA ILE A 221 14.82 -9.91 6.90
C ILE A 221 13.91 -8.84 6.32
N ASN A 222 14.19 -7.56 6.60
CA ASN A 222 13.42 -6.46 6.03
C ASN A 222 13.47 -6.51 4.50
N LYS A 223 14.65 -6.77 3.91
CA LYS A 223 14.77 -6.97 2.45
C LYS A 223 13.90 -8.12 1.93
N VAL A 224 13.82 -9.26 2.63
CA VAL A 224 12.96 -10.39 2.24
C VAL A 224 11.47 -10.03 2.39
N ARG A 225 11.10 -9.35 3.47
CA ARG A 225 9.74 -8.86 3.72
C ARG A 225 9.29 -7.88 2.64
N ASP A 226 10.12 -6.90 2.30
CA ASP A 226 9.80 -5.91 1.26
C ASP A 226 9.73 -6.54 -0.13
N ALA A 227 10.60 -7.50 -0.44
CA ALA A 227 10.51 -8.27 -1.68
C ALA A 227 9.20 -9.09 -1.74
N SER A 228 8.80 -9.70 -0.62
CA SER A 228 7.53 -10.45 -0.54
C SER A 228 6.33 -9.51 -0.69
N SER A 229 6.35 -8.37 -0.01
CA SER A 229 5.34 -7.31 -0.12
C SER A 229 5.21 -6.84 -1.58
N TYR A 230 6.32 -6.57 -2.26
CA TYR A 230 6.36 -6.21 -3.67
C TYR A 230 5.63 -7.23 -4.56
N TYR A 231 5.97 -8.52 -4.46
CA TYR A 231 5.30 -9.55 -5.27
C TYR A 231 3.82 -9.71 -4.93
N LEU A 232 3.44 -9.53 -3.66
CA LEU A 232 2.04 -9.57 -3.24
C LEU A 232 1.25 -8.37 -3.78
N TYR A 233 1.81 -7.16 -3.81
CA TYR A 233 1.17 -6.01 -4.47
C TYR A 233 0.94 -6.26 -5.97
N LEU A 234 1.94 -6.82 -6.67
CA LEU A 234 1.78 -7.20 -8.08
C LEU A 234 0.71 -8.27 -8.29
N THR A 235 0.67 -9.26 -7.39
CA THR A 235 -0.32 -10.33 -7.42
C THR A 235 -1.73 -9.81 -7.15
N ALA A 236 -1.89 -8.91 -6.17
CA ALA A 236 -3.16 -8.24 -5.92
C ALA A 236 -3.62 -7.46 -7.16
N ARG A 237 -2.71 -6.72 -7.80
CA ARG A 237 -3.01 -5.98 -9.04
C ARG A 237 -3.41 -6.90 -10.19
N PHE A 238 -2.83 -8.08 -10.29
CA PHE A 238 -3.22 -9.11 -11.27
C PHE A 238 -4.67 -9.56 -11.04
N PHE A 239 -5.06 -9.87 -9.79
CA PHE A 239 -6.43 -10.25 -9.46
C PHE A 239 -7.45 -9.12 -9.68
N MET A 240 -7.02 -7.86 -9.58
CA MET A 240 -7.85 -6.71 -9.92
C MET A 240 -8.04 -6.47 -11.44
N LYS A 241 -7.37 -7.23 -12.31
CA LYS A 241 -7.39 -6.99 -13.76
C LYS A 241 -8.81 -6.97 -14.35
N ALA A 242 -9.65 -7.94 -13.99
CA ALA A 242 -11.03 -8.02 -14.48
C ALA A 242 -11.87 -6.81 -14.04
N GLN A 243 -11.75 -6.40 -12.77
CA GLN A 243 -12.41 -5.22 -12.23
C GLN A 243 -12.00 -3.94 -12.99
N TRP A 244 -10.70 -3.72 -13.20
CA TRP A 244 -10.23 -2.52 -13.90
C TRP A 244 -10.56 -2.52 -15.39
N GLN A 245 -10.57 -3.70 -16.03
CA GLN A 245 -11.05 -3.83 -17.41
C GLN A 245 -12.53 -3.46 -17.51
N LEU A 246 -13.35 -3.93 -16.56
CA LEU A 246 -14.77 -3.59 -16.47
C LEU A 246 -14.98 -2.10 -16.29
N THR A 247 -14.25 -1.47 -15.36
CA THR A 247 -14.29 -0.01 -15.16
C THR A 247 -13.95 0.73 -16.45
N ASN A 248 -12.81 0.41 -17.09
CA ASN A 248 -12.38 1.08 -18.32
C ASN A 248 -13.39 0.92 -19.46
N LEU A 249 -13.97 -0.27 -19.64
CA LEU A 249 -15.00 -0.52 -20.66
C LEU A 249 -16.26 0.34 -20.43
N ASN A 250 -16.71 0.42 -19.18
CA ASN A 250 -17.86 1.25 -18.82
C ASN A 250 -17.58 2.74 -19.03
N LEU A 251 -16.39 3.23 -18.64
CA LEU A 251 -15.99 4.62 -18.88
C LEU A 251 -15.88 4.95 -20.37
N LYS A 252 -15.33 4.03 -21.18
CA LYS A 252 -15.30 4.17 -22.64
C LYS A 252 -16.71 4.23 -23.22
N ALA A 253 -17.63 3.38 -22.76
CA ALA A 253 -19.01 3.40 -23.24
C ALA A 253 -19.75 4.70 -22.87
N ILE A 254 -19.56 5.21 -21.65
CA ILE A 254 -20.12 6.50 -21.22
C ILE A 254 -19.58 7.64 -22.10
N SER A 255 -18.27 7.67 -22.34
CA SER A 255 -17.62 8.66 -23.21
C SER A 255 -18.18 8.60 -24.64
N VAL A 256 -18.26 7.42 -25.26
CA VAL A 256 -18.85 7.25 -26.61
C VAL A 256 -20.32 7.67 -26.65
N TYR A 257 -21.08 7.42 -25.58
CA TYR A 257 -22.48 7.81 -25.52
C TYR A 257 -22.66 9.34 -25.45
N LYS A 258 -21.83 10.02 -24.66
CA LYS A 258 -21.80 11.49 -24.53
C LYS A 258 -21.34 12.20 -25.80
N ASP A 259 -20.48 11.55 -26.60
CA ASP A 259 -19.99 12.10 -27.87
C ASP A 259 -21.13 12.28 -28.89
N GLU A 260 -21.52 13.52 -29.16
CA GLU A 260 -22.53 13.85 -30.17
C GLU A 260 -22.10 13.49 -31.60
N THR A 261 -20.80 13.40 -31.85
CA THR A 261 -20.26 13.02 -33.17
C THR A 261 -20.28 11.52 -33.42
N SER A 262 -20.48 10.71 -32.37
CA SER A 262 -20.55 9.26 -32.50
C SER A 262 -21.91 8.80 -33.04
N SER A 263 -21.90 8.01 -34.11
CA SER A 263 -23.11 7.44 -34.73
C SER A 263 -23.93 6.58 -33.74
N SER A 264 -25.25 6.52 -33.92
CA SER A 264 -26.15 5.70 -33.08
C SER A 264 -25.76 4.22 -33.03
N THR A 265 -25.26 3.65 -34.12
CA THR A 265 -24.78 2.25 -34.18
C THR A 265 -23.56 2.04 -33.30
N LYS A 266 -22.58 2.95 -33.32
CA LYS A 266 -21.41 2.94 -32.43
C LYS A 266 -21.80 3.08 -30.95
N LYS A 267 -22.75 3.97 -30.64
CA LYS A 267 -23.29 4.13 -29.28
C LYS A 267 -23.93 2.83 -28.78
N LEU A 268 -24.83 2.26 -29.58
CA LEU A 268 -25.50 1.00 -29.27
C LEU A 268 -24.47 -0.13 -29.08
N PHE A 269 -23.54 -0.30 -30.02
CA PHE A 269 -22.50 -1.32 -29.94
C PHE A 269 -21.64 -1.17 -28.68
N SER A 270 -21.25 0.06 -28.34
CA SER A 270 -20.44 0.31 -27.14
C SER A 270 -21.18 -0.03 -25.85
N ILE A 271 -22.48 0.29 -25.76
CA ILE A 271 -23.32 -0.06 -24.61
C ILE A 271 -23.52 -1.57 -24.53
N THR A 272 -23.88 -2.22 -25.65
CA THR A 272 -24.07 -3.68 -25.71
C THR A 272 -22.79 -4.41 -25.31
N ASN A 273 -21.63 -3.98 -25.81
CA ASN A 273 -20.34 -4.57 -25.43
C ASN A 273 -20.02 -4.38 -23.95
N ALA A 274 -20.30 -3.21 -23.38
CA ALA A 274 -20.12 -2.94 -21.96
C ALA A 274 -21.05 -3.81 -21.08
N ILE A 275 -22.33 -3.94 -21.43
CA ILE A 275 -23.29 -4.81 -20.73
C ILE A 275 -22.85 -6.27 -20.81
N PHE A 276 -22.57 -6.78 -22.01
CA PHE A 276 -22.13 -8.16 -22.21
C PHE A 276 -20.85 -8.46 -21.43
N SER A 277 -19.84 -7.59 -21.53
CA SER A 277 -18.59 -7.73 -20.78
C SER A 277 -18.82 -7.66 -19.27
N SER A 278 -19.74 -6.81 -18.80
CA SER A 278 -20.12 -6.75 -17.39
C SER A 278 -20.70 -8.08 -16.92
N THR A 279 -21.65 -8.66 -17.65
CA THR A 279 -22.24 -9.95 -17.31
C THR A 279 -21.19 -11.07 -17.24
N VAL A 280 -20.26 -11.11 -18.20
CA VAL A 280 -19.22 -12.15 -18.26
C VAL A 280 -18.14 -11.95 -17.19
N LEU A 281 -17.69 -10.71 -16.97
CA LEU A 281 -16.55 -10.41 -16.09
C LEU A 281 -16.93 -10.21 -14.62
N LEU A 282 -18.19 -9.90 -14.29
CA LEU A 282 -18.60 -9.58 -12.92
C LEU A 282 -18.26 -10.67 -11.89
N PRO A 283 -18.47 -11.98 -12.14
CA PRO A 283 -18.08 -13.02 -11.18
C PRO A 283 -16.56 -13.04 -10.90
N PHE A 284 -15.75 -12.82 -11.94
CA PHE A 284 -14.29 -12.73 -11.83
C PHE A 284 -13.84 -11.44 -11.15
N ALA A 285 -14.54 -10.33 -11.40
CA ALA A 285 -14.25 -9.05 -10.77
C ALA A 285 -14.52 -9.09 -9.26
N ILE A 286 -15.66 -9.66 -8.83
CA ILE A 286 -16.00 -9.81 -7.41
C ILE A 286 -15.03 -10.77 -6.72
N SER A 287 -14.82 -11.96 -7.29
CA SER A 287 -13.91 -12.95 -6.71
C SER A 287 -12.47 -12.45 -6.66
N GLY A 288 -12.03 -11.81 -7.76
CA GLY A 288 -10.72 -11.18 -7.88
C GLY A 288 -10.53 -10.06 -6.86
N LEU A 289 -11.53 -9.21 -6.64
CA LEU A 289 -11.47 -8.13 -5.65
C LEU A 289 -11.23 -8.65 -4.24
N ILE A 290 -11.93 -9.72 -3.82
CA ILE A 290 -11.75 -10.31 -2.48
C ILE A 290 -10.32 -10.84 -2.31
N VAL A 291 -9.84 -11.64 -3.28
CA VAL A 291 -8.49 -12.20 -3.24
C VAL A 291 -7.44 -11.09 -3.30
N ALA A 292 -7.66 -10.08 -4.14
CA ALA A 292 -6.78 -8.93 -4.27
C ALA A 292 -6.71 -8.12 -2.98
N GLN A 293 -7.84 -7.82 -2.34
CA GLN A 293 -7.89 -7.09 -1.07
C GLN A 293 -7.11 -7.83 0.02
N ILE A 294 -7.31 -9.13 0.12
CA ILE A 294 -6.59 -9.98 1.07
C ILE A 294 -5.07 -9.97 0.81
N THR A 295 -4.68 -10.14 -0.45
CA THR A 295 -3.28 -10.17 -0.89
C THR A 295 -2.61 -8.81 -0.67
N HIS A 296 -3.28 -7.73 -1.04
CA HIS A 296 -2.83 -6.34 -0.87
C HIS A 296 -2.66 -5.97 0.59
N PHE A 297 -3.63 -6.32 1.44
CA PHE A 297 -3.55 -6.08 2.86
C PHE A 297 -2.39 -6.85 3.51
N SER A 298 -2.14 -8.09 3.05
CA SER A 298 -0.98 -8.87 3.48
C SER A 298 0.33 -8.21 3.04
N ALA A 299 0.39 -7.69 1.81
CA ALA A 299 1.53 -6.92 1.31
C ALA A 299 1.81 -5.68 2.18
N PHE A 300 0.75 -4.94 2.52
CA PHE A 300 0.82 -3.76 3.38
C PHE A 300 1.38 -4.08 4.77
N LEU A 301 0.97 -5.19 5.38
CA LEU A 301 1.50 -5.61 6.69
C LEU A 301 2.94 -6.12 6.63
N LEU A 302 3.34 -6.69 5.48
CA LEU A 302 4.70 -7.18 5.28
C LEU A 302 5.69 -6.06 5.00
N ALA A 303 5.27 -5.00 4.31
CA ALA A 303 6.10 -3.84 4.00
C ALA A 303 6.74 -3.27 5.28
N THR A 304 8.04 -3.03 5.25
CA THR A 304 8.76 -2.38 6.35
C THR A 304 8.89 -0.87 6.14
N GLU A 305 8.75 -0.44 4.90
CA GLU A 305 8.79 0.95 4.47
C GLU A 305 7.46 1.33 3.82
N SER A 306 7.15 2.63 3.80
CA SER A 306 5.96 3.17 3.15
C SER A 306 6.14 3.34 1.63
N TYR A 307 7.04 2.60 1.01
CA TYR A 307 7.36 2.65 -0.41
C TYR A 307 8.06 1.36 -0.85
N ILE A 308 8.10 1.11 -2.16
CA ILE A 308 8.88 0.04 -2.77
C ILE A 308 10.15 0.64 -3.35
N HIS A 309 11.31 0.14 -2.92
CA HIS A 309 12.62 0.54 -3.46
C HIS A 309 13.14 -0.51 -4.45
N LEU A 310 13.40 -0.10 -5.68
CA LEU A 310 14.02 -0.93 -6.72
C LEU A 310 15.35 -0.32 -7.17
N LYS A 311 16.29 -1.18 -7.56
CA LYS A 311 17.57 -0.79 -8.15
C LYS A 311 17.50 -0.90 -9.66
N GLY A 312 17.99 0.12 -10.36
CA GLY A 312 18.25 0.03 -11.79
C GLY A 312 19.70 -0.39 -12.09
N ASP A 313 19.99 -0.48 -13.38
CA ASP A 313 21.26 -0.93 -13.95
C ASP A 313 22.26 0.22 -14.15
N TYR A 314 21.81 1.48 -13.99
CA TYR A 314 22.67 2.65 -14.16
C TYR A 314 23.80 2.68 -13.14
N LYS A 315 25.03 2.75 -13.65
CA LYS A 315 26.23 2.94 -12.84
C LYS A 315 26.47 4.42 -12.66
N GLU A 316 26.49 4.85 -11.40
CA GLU A 316 26.72 6.24 -11.02
C GLU A 316 28.01 6.77 -11.67
N THR A 317 27.88 7.75 -12.55
CA THR A 317 29.00 8.44 -13.19
C THR A 317 29.50 9.60 -12.32
N LYS A 318 30.68 10.15 -12.66
CA LYS A 318 31.09 11.43 -12.06
C LYS A 318 29.99 12.47 -12.31
N GLN A 319 29.74 13.28 -11.28
CA GLN A 319 28.67 14.26 -11.27
C GLN A 319 28.91 15.30 -12.38
N LYS A 320 27.89 15.53 -13.22
CA LYS A 320 27.88 16.65 -14.17
C LYS A 320 27.81 17.95 -13.35
N LYS A 321 28.35 19.06 -13.87
CA LYS A 321 28.27 20.38 -13.20
C LYS A 321 26.82 20.84 -12.99
N ASN A 322 25.92 20.39 -13.86
CA ASN A 322 24.52 20.78 -13.83
C ASN A 322 23.68 19.59 -13.33
N PHE A 323 22.73 19.86 -12.43
CA PHE A 323 21.79 18.86 -11.93
C PHE A 323 20.39 19.20 -12.43
N THR A 324 19.79 18.28 -13.18
CA THR A 324 18.47 18.49 -13.79
C THR A 324 17.39 17.65 -13.11
N VAL A 325 16.22 18.24 -12.90
CA VAL A 325 15.07 17.61 -12.27
C VAL A 325 13.90 17.65 -13.24
N PHE A 326 13.34 16.50 -13.57
CA PHE A 326 12.09 16.38 -14.34
C PHE A 326 10.93 16.14 -13.39
N GLN A 327 9.88 16.94 -13.50
CA GLN A 327 8.64 16.74 -12.77
C GLN A 327 7.42 16.76 -13.66
N ASN A 328 6.40 15.99 -13.29
CA ASN A 328 5.13 15.93 -14.00
C ASN A 328 4.05 15.26 -13.14
N ASN A 329 2.86 15.86 -13.04
CA ASN A 329 1.65 15.14 -12.69
C ASN A 329 1.20 14.29 -13.91
N ALA A 330 1.31 12.97 -13.76
CA ALA A 330 1.15 12.04 -14.86
C ALA A 330 -0.31 11.65 -15.13
N CYS A 331 -1.22 11.91 -14.18
CA CYS A 331 -2.59 11.39 -14.17
C CYS A 331 -2.67 9.91 -14.60
N LEU A 332 -1.88 9.04 -13.97
CA LEU A 332 -1.82 7.58 -14.23
C LEU A 332 -2.62 6.85 -13.13
N THR A 333 -3.94 7.03 -13.20
CA THR A 333 -4.89 6.40 -12.29
C THR A 333 -5.42 5.08 -12.87
N ALA A 334 -5.57 4.07 -12.02
CA ALA A 334 -6.00 2.74 -12.46
C ALA A 334 -7.40 2.75 -13.12
N GLY A 335 -7.67 1.78 -13.99
CA GLY A 335 -9.03 1.54 -14.50
C GLY A 335 -9.56 2.58 -15.49
N GLY A 336 -8.70 3.43 -16.07
CA GLY A 336 -9.09 4.45 -17.05
C GLY A 336 -9.71 5.70 -16.42
N PHE A 337 -9.57 5.88 -15.11
CA PHE A 337 -10.06 7.08 -14.41
C PHE A 337 -9.40 8.38 -14.86
N ALA A 338 -8.22 8.31 -15.49
CA ALA A 338 -7.55 9.46 -16.08
C ALA A 338 -8.38 10.15 -17.17
N ARG A 339 -9.35 9.46 -17.76
CA ARG A 339 -10.32 10.05 -18.69
C ARG A 339 -11.32 10.97 -18.00
N ILE A 340 -11.70 10.64 -16.76
CA ILE A 340 -12.64 11.44 -15.96
C ILE A 340 -11.90 12.58 -15.27
N PHE A 341 -10.71 12.31 -14.74
CA PHE A 341 -10.00 13.27 -13.91
C PHE A 341 -9.15 14.24 -14.74
N GLY A 342 -8.47 13.77 -15.78
CA GLY A 342 -7.60 14.61 -16.63
C GLY A 342 -8.01 14.71 -18.09
N GLY A 343 -9.22 14.23 -18.46
CA GLY A 343 -9.73 14.33 -19.82
C GLY A 343 -8.90 13.57 -20.86
N THR A 344 -8.02 12.66 -20.45
CA THR A 344 -7.10 11.98 -21.36
C THR A 344 -7.81 10.87 -22.15
N THR A 345 -7.50 10.75 -23.43
CA THR A 345 -8.15 9.75 -24.32
C THR A 345 -7.24 8.60 -24.74
N LEU A 346 -5.91 8.82 -24.67
CA LEU A 346 -4.89 7.82 -24.96
C LEU A 346 -4.92 6.66 -23.95
N ASP A 347 -4.43 5.49 -24.38
CA ASP A 347 -4.30 4.32 -23.49
C ASP A 347 -3.17 4.55 -22.48
N ASP A 348 -3.36 4.13 -21.22
CA ASP A 348 -2.37 4.35 -20.16
C ASP A 348 -0.99 3.73 -20.50
N ASN A 349 -0.95 2.58 -21.18
CA ASN A 349 0.35 1.98 -21.56
C ASN A 349 1.08 2.80 -22.64
N GLU A 350 0.33 3.44 -23.53
CA GLU A 350 0.88 4.34 -24.55
C GLU A 350 1.39 5.61 -23.90
N ARG A 351 0.59 6.22 -23.01
CA ARG A 351 0.97 7.41 -22.23
C ARG A 351 2.23 7.17 -21.42
N VAL A 352 2.33 6.04 -20.72
CA VAL A 352 3.53 5.66 -19.95
C VAL A 352 4.77 5.57 -20.83
N LYS A 353 4.67 5.01 -22.05
CA LYS A 353 5.80 4.92 -22.98
C LYS A 353 6.22 6.30 -23.50
N LEU A 354 5.25 7.16 -23.80
CA LEU A 354 5.52 8.54 -24.22
C LEU A 354 6.20 9.34 -23.10
N LEU A 355 5.70 9.23 -21.86
CA LEU A 355 6.34 9.82 -20.68
C LEU A 355 7.76 9.31 -20.46
N ALA A 356 7.99 7.99 -20.56
CA ALA A 356 9.32 7.41 -20.45
C ALA A 356 10.26 7.90 -21.56
N LYS A 357 9.76 8.06 -22.80
CA LYS A 357 10.51 8.64 -23.91
C LYS A 357 10.88 10.10 -23.61
N MET A 358 9.93 10.92 -23.17
CA MET A 358 10.18 12.32 -22.81
C MET A 358 11.24 12.45 -21.71
N ILE A 359 11.20 11.59 -20.70
CA ILE A 359 12.22 11.54 -19.64
C ILE A 359 13.59 11.22 -20.26
N LYS A 360 13.70 10.17 -21.09
CA LYS A 360 14.96 9.79 -21.73
C LYS A 360 15.52 10.90 -22.63
N ASP A 361 14.67 11.54 -23.43
CA ASP A 361 15.06 12.62 -24.34
C ASP A 361 15.64 13.84 -23.60
N ASN A 362 15.20 14.08 -22.36
CA ASN A 362 15.68 15.18 -21.53
C ASN A 362 16.83 14.80 -20.56
N ASP A 363 17.18 13.51 -20.48
CA ASP A 363 18.28 12.96 -19.67
C ASP A 363 18.37 13.49 -18.21
N PRO A 364 17.26 13.68 -17.45
CA PRO A 364 17.32 14.34 -16.16
C PRO A 364 18.13 13.53 -15.12
N SER A 365 18.76 14.22 -14.18
CA SER A 365 19.45 13.59 -13.04
C SER A 365 18.47 12.95 -12.05
N LEU A 366 17.30 13.58 -11.87
CA LEU A 366 16.24 13.18 -10.96
C LEU A 366 14.87 13.31 -11.65
N VAL A 367 14.00 12.34 -11.44
CA VAL A 367 12.61 12.33 -11.90
C VAL A 367 11.70 12.29 -10.68
N CYS A 368 10.72 13.18 -10.62
CA CYS A 368 9.72 13.24 -9.55
C CYS A 368 8.33 13.43 -10.15
N MET A 369 7.51 12.39 -10.11
CA MET A 369 6.18 12.41 -10.73
C MET A 369 5.08 12.28 -9.68
N GLN A 370 3.92 12.85 -9.99
CA GLN A 370 2.69 12.76 -9.22
C GLN A 370 1.65 11.92 -9.97
N GLU A 371 0.65 11.42 -9.24
CA GLU A 371 -0.43 10.55 -9.76
C GLU A 371 -0.01 9.29 -10.51
N VAL A 372 1.18 8.75 -10.25
CA VAL A 372 1.57 7.39 -10.67
C VAL A 372 0.99 6.35 -9.71
N SER A 373 -0.35 6.28 -9.68
CA SER A 373 -1.09 5.55 -8.64
C SER A 373 -1.16 4.05 -8.92
N ASP A 374 -1.28 3.64 -10.19
CA ASP A 374 -1.32 2.22 -10.55
C ASP A 374 0.09 1.60 -10.52
N ILE A 375 0.29 0.59 -9.67
CA ILE A 375 1.56 -0.13 -9.58
C ILE A 375 2.00 -0.76 -10.91
N LYS A 376 1.05 -1.13 -11.79
CA LYS A 376 1.37 -1.65 -13.13
C LYS A 376 2.06 -0.58 -13.99
N ASP A 377 1.57 0.65 -13.93
CA ASP A 377 2.10 1.76 -14.73
C ASP A 377 3.44 2.22 -14.16
N ALA A 378 3.56 2.30 -12.82
CA ALA A 378 4.83 2.53 -12.14
C ALA A 378 5.90 1.47 -12.51
N MET A 379 5.51 0.20 -12.59
CA MET A 379 6.42 -0.88 -13.01
C MET A 379 6.79 -0.81 -14.49
N THR A 380 5.88 -0.31 -15.33
CA THR A 380 6.16 -0.09 -16.75
C THR A 380 7.17 1.05 -16.91
N LEU A 381 6.98 2.19 -16.21
CA LEU A 381 7.97 3.27 -16.12
C LEU A 381 9.33 2.75 -15.63
N TYR A 382 9.36 1.97 -14.55
CA TYR A 382 10.60 1.36 -14.05
C TYR A 382 11.30 0.52 -15.13
N ASN A 383 10.57 -0.37 -15.82
CA ASN A 383 11.18 -1.22 -16.83
C ASN A 383 11.73 -0.43 -18.03
N GLU A 384 11.06 0.66 -18.40
CA GLU A 384 11.53 1.55 -19.45
C GLU A 384 12.78 2.34 -19.02
N LEU A 385 12.86 2.77 -17.77
CA LEU A 385 13.88 3.70 -17.28
C LEU A 385 15.05 3.03 -16.54
N LYS A 386 14.96 1.75 -16.16
CA LYS A 386 15.95 1.10 -15.27
C LYS A 386 17.38 1.08 -15.79
N LYS A 387 17.60 1.23 -17.10
CA LYS A 387 18.95 1.32 -17.67
C LYS A 387 19.58 2.70 -17.45
N ASP A 388 18.76 3.72 -17.30
CA ASP A 388 19.15 5.13 -17.27
C ASP A 388 19.19 5.71 -15.84
N TYR A 389 18.62 5.01 -14.86
CA TYR A 389 18.56 5.42 -13.44
C TYR A 389 19.00 4.30 -12.50
N SER A 390 19.52 4.67 -11.33
CA SER A 390 20.11 3.74 -10.36
C SER A 390 19.16 3.37 -9.22
N ASP A 391 18.30 4.32 -8.84
CA ASP A 391 17.39 4.20 -7.69
C ASP A 391 15.97 4.57 -8.10
N PHE A 392 15.00 3.74 -7.68
CA PHE A 392 13.58 3.94 -7.93
C PHE A 392 12.75 3.78 -6.66
N TYR A 393 11.81 4.70 -6.45
CA TYR A 393 10.86 4.65 -5.35
C TYR A 393 9.45 4.76 -5.94
N LEU A 394 8.63 3.74 -5.70
CA LEU A 394 7.28 3.63 -6.24
C LEU A 394 6.30 3.06 -5.20
N ASN A 395 5.00 3.11 -5.50
CA ASN A 395 3.95 2.71 -4.56
C ASN A 395 4.11 3.40 -3.19
N ILE A 396 4.54 4.68 -3.22
CA ILE A 396 4.81 5.49 -2.04
C ILE A 396 3.48 5.77 -1.34
N GLY A 397 3.43 5.63 -0.02
CA GLY A 397 2.20 5.83 0.76
C GLY A 397 1.14 4.76 0.55
N ALA A 398 1.50 3.51 0.25
CA ALA A 398 0.52 2.42 0.09
C ALA A 398 -0.48 2.33 1.27
N THR A 399 -1.74 2.06 0.95
CA THR A 399 -2.86 1.94 1.90
C THR A 399 -3.20 0.48 2.18
N PRO A 400 -3.98 0.16 3.23
CA PRO A 400 -4.42 -1.20 3.49
C PRO A 400 -5.50 -1.72 2.51
N PHE A 401 -6.15 -0.85 1.73
CA PHE A 401 -7.28 -1.22 0.87
C PHE A 401 -6.89 -1.17 -0.62
N VAL A 402 -7.19 -2.23 -1.36
CA VAL A 402 -6.76 -2.41 -2.76
C VAL A 402 -7.41 -1.43 -3.74
N LEU A 403 -8.57 -0.87 -3.36
CA LEU A 403 -9.27 0.16 -4.13
C LEU A 403 -8.87 1.59 -3.74
N GLN A 404 -8.11 1.76 -2.65
CA GLN A 404 -7.54 3.05 -2.30
C GLN A 404 -6.21 3.24 -3.01
N ASN A 405 -5.95 4.46 -3.46
CA ASN A 405 -4.70 4.79 -4.11
C ASN A 405 -3.61 5.04 -3.07
N ASN A 406 -2.38 4.72 -3.45
CA ASN A 406 -1.18 5.22 -2.78
C ASN A 406 -1.06 6.74 -2.99
N SER A 407 0.05 7.38 -2.62
CA SER A 407 0.20 8.84 -2.76
C SER A 407 0.32 9.32 -4.22
N GLY A 408 0.47 8.41 -5.18
CA GLY A 408 0.76 8.71 -6.58
C GLY A 408 2.20 9.19 -6.84
N LEU A 409 3.05 9.25 -5.82
CA LEU A 409 4.41 9.75 -5.97
C LEU A 409 5.33 8.66 -6.56
N PHE A 410 6.17 9.04 -7.53
CA PHE A 410 7.19 8.20 -8.15
C PHE A 410 8.51 8.95 -8.28
N ILE A 411 9.61 8.31 -7.87
CA ILE A 411 10.96 8.88 -7.95
C ILE A 411 11.89 7.95 -8.72
N ALA A 412 12.68 8.50 -9.64
CA ALA A 412 13.84 7.83 -10.22
C ALA A 412 15.08 8.74 -10.17
N SER A 413 16.24 8.19 -9.79
CA SER A 413 17.47 8.98 -9.61
C SER A 413 18.71 8.29 -10.18
N LYS A 414 19.52 9.05 -10.91
CA LYS A 414 20.85 8.63 -11.37
C LYS A 414 21.87 8.56 -10.24
N GLU A 415 21.63 9.34 -9.20
CA GLU A 415 22.44 9.36 -7.98
C GLU A 415 21.80 8.54 -6.87
N LYS A 416 22.63 8.08 -5.93
CA LYS A 416 22.13 7.40 -4.75
C LYS A 416 21.28 8.34 -3.87
N ILE A 417 20.03 7.95 -3.64
CA ILE A 417 19.14 8.63 -2.70
C ILE A 417 19.45 8.21 -1.25
N LYS A 418 19.45 9.19 -0.34
CA LYS A 418 19.64 9.00 1.11
C LYS A 418 18.40 9.46 1.88
N ASN A 419 18.16 8.82 3.02
CA ASN A 419 17.08 9.14 3.96
C ASN A 419 15.70 9.34 3.29
N PRO A 420 15.27 8.43 2.40
CA PRO A 420 13.92 8.47 1.83
C PRO A 420 12.88 8.30 2.93
N LYS A 421 11.87 9.17 2.95
CA LYS A 421 10.78 9.11 3.93
C LYS A 421 9.50 9.68 3.35
N PHE A 422 8.40 8.94 3.51
CA PHE A 422 7.06 9.45 3.22
C PHE A 422 6.41 10.01 4.47
N HIS A 423 5.75 11.16 4.33
CA HIS A 423 5.02 11.84 5.39
C HIS A 423 3.56 12.02 4.96
N SER A 424 2.65 11.30 5.61
CA SER A 424 1.23 11.28 5.27
C SER A 424 0.49 12.52 5.81
N PHE A 425 -0.47 13.01 5.02
CA PHE A 425 -1.43 14.05 5.40
C PHE A 425 -2.72 13.51 6.01
N SER A 426 -2.88 12.18 6.17
CA SER A 426 -4.10 11.54 6.70
C SER A 426 -4.62 12.04 8.06
N LYS A 427 -3.81 12.78 8.82
CA LYS A 427 -4.20 13.40 10.09
C LYS A 427 -4.73 14.84 9.95
N ILE A 428 -4.65 15.44 8.75
CA ILE A 428 -5.15 16.78 8.46
C ILE A 428 -6.65 16.64 8.10
N PRO A 429 -7.53 17.48 8.66
CA PRO A 429 -8.95 17.47 8.31
C PRO A 429 -9.18 17.70 6.81
N ASN A 430 -10.24 17.08 6.28
CA ASN A 430 -10.72 17.22 4.89
C ASN A 430 -9.74 16.77 3.79
N VAL A 431 -8.62 16.14 4.14
CA VAL A 431 -7.79 15.44 3.15
C VAL A 431 -8.56 14.24 2.60
N GLU A 432 -8.43 13.99 1.30
CA GLU A 432 -9.09 12.89 0.60
C GLU A 432 -8.78 11.55 1.27
N SER A 433 -9.82 10.79 1.64
CA SER A 433 -9.66 9.51 2.35
C SER A 433 -9.31 8.33 1.45
N MET A 434 -9.52 8.49 0.14
CA MET A 434 -9.30 7.44 -0.88
C MET A 434 -7.87 7.41 -1.44
N VAL A 435 -7.06 8.42 -1.10
CA VAL A 435 -5.68 8.58 -1.54
C VAL A 435 -4.85 8.90 -0.32
N ASN A 436 -3.75 8.20 -0.08
CA ASN A 436 -2.84 8.57 1.00
C ASN A 436 -1.94 9.74 0.59
N LYS A 437 -2.53 10.94 0.49
CA LYS A 437 -1.82 12.18 0.16
C LYS A 437 -0.72 12.46 1.19
N GLY A 438 0.34 13.12 0.74
CA GLY A 438 1.53 13.39 1.54
C GLY A 438 2.69 13.87 0.68
N PHE A 439 3.86 13.97 1.31
CA PHE A 439 5.10 14.30 0.61
C PHE A 439 6.18 13.25 0.86
N PHE A 440 7.11 13.12 -0.08
CA PHE A 440 8.25 12.22 0.01
C PHE A 440 9.53 13.03 0.08
N SER A 441 10.23 12.97 1.21
CA SER A 441 11.47 13.71 1.46
C SER A 441 12.69 12.80 1.37
N PHE A 442 13.75 13.29 0.74
CA PHE A 442 14.99 12.56 0.55
C PHE A 442 16.17 13.50 0.31
N THR A 443 17.39 12.96 0.25
CA THR A 443 18.63 13.74 0.10
C THR A 443 19.46 13.17 -1.03
N THR A 444 19.94 14.03 -1.93
CA THR A 444 20.94 13.71 -2.96
C THR A 444 22.29 14.37 -2.60
N LYS A 445 23.26 14.38 -3.51
CA LYS A 445 24.51 15.11 -3.26
C LYS A 445 24.28 16.61 -3.16
N ILE A 446 23.44 17.18 -4.03
CA ILE A 446 23.26 18.62 -4.17
C ILE A 446 22.35 19.26 -3.12
N GLY A 447 21.41 18.51 -2.53
CA GLY A 447 20.46 19.07 -1.59
C GLY A 447 19.41 18.09 -1.09
N HIS A 448 18.46 18.63 -0.33
CA HIS A 448 17.26 17.93 0.08
C HIS A 448 16.17 18.12 -0.95
N PHE A 449 15.37 17.09 -1.17
CA PHE A 449 14.25 17.11 -2.08
C PHE A 449 12.99 16.69 -1.35
N ILE A 450 11.90 17.38 -1.63
CA ILE A 450 10.56 17.06 -1.15
C ILE A 450 9.65 17.08 -2.37
N THR A 451 9.19 15.91 -2.80
CA THR A 451 8.12 15.84 -3.81
C THR A 451 6.77 15.76 -3.12
N THR A 452 5.77 16.47 -3.63
CA THR A 452 4.43 16.48 -3.06
C THR A 452 3.35 16.49 -4.14
N HIS A 453 2.13 16.17 -3.74
CA HIS A 453 0.91 16.45 -4.48
C HIS A 453 -0.13 16.91 -3.45
N LEU A 454 -0.41 18.22 -3.40
CA LEU A 454 -1.33 18.79 -2.40
C LEU A 454 -2.78 18.39 -2.67
N SER A 455 -3.66 18.64 -1.69
CA SER A 455 -5.09 18.37 -1.84
C SER A 455 -5.71 19.19 -2.99
N PRO A 456 -6.48 18.57 -3.90
CA PRO A 456 -7.08 19.26 -5.04
C PRO A 456 -8.21 20.20 -4.60
N SER A 457 -8.66 21.06 -5.52
CA SER A 457 -9.88 21.84 -5.34
C SER A 457 -11.00 21.26 -6.20
N LYS A 458 -12.26 21.46 -5.79
CA LYS A 458 -13.39 21.21 -6.71
C LYS A 458 -13.39 22.17 -7.92
N ASP A 459 -12.92 23.40 -7.71
CA ASP A 459 -12.71 24.44 -8.71
C ASP A 459 -11.35 25.09 -8.38
N ASP A 460 -10.35 24.85 -9.23
CA ASP A 460 -8.98 25.34 -9.00
C ASP A 460 -8.85 26.86 -9.17
N LEU A 461 -9.80 27.51 -9.86
CA LEU A 461 -9.86 28.96 -9.96
C LEU A 461 -10.49 29.59 -8.72
N ASN A 462 -11.45 28.89 -8.11
CA ASN A 462 -12.21 29.39 -6.95
C ASN A 462 -12.28 28.35 -5.82
N PRO A 463 -11.15 27.97 -5.21
CA PRO A 463 -11.15 27.00 -4.12
C PRO A 463 -11.93 27.52 -2.92
N ASN A 464 -12.63 26.62 -2.24
CA ASN A 464 -13.38 26.99 -1.06
C ASN A 464 -12.45 27.16 0.17
N LYS A 465 -12.95 27.85 1.20
CA LYS A 465 -12.18 28.14 2.41
C LYS A 465 -11.62 26.88 3.11
N SER A 466 -12.36 25.78 3.09
CA SER A 466 -11.92 24.53 3.72
C SER A 466 -10.77 23.89 2.95
N GLU A 467 -10.80 23.91 1.63
CA GLU A 467 -9.71 23.42 0.76
C GLU A 467 -8.43 24.24 0.97
N ILE A 468 -8.55 25.57 0.98
CA ILE A 468 -7.43 26.49 1.26
C ILE A 468 -6.82 26.21 2.65
N GLU A 469 -7.63 26.04 3.69
CA GLU A 469 -7.11 25.76 5.03
C GLU A 469 -6.44 24.37 5.12
N THR A 470 -6.99 23.36 4.44
CA THR A 470 -6.36 22.04 4.36
C THR A 470 -4.99 22.13 3.68
N ARG A 471 -4.89 22.77 2.51
CA ARG A 471 -3.60 22.96 1.82
C ARG A 471 -2.64 23.81 2.63
N LYS A 472 -3.10 24.80 3.38
CA LYS A 472 -2.25 25.59 4.28
C LYS A 472 -1.58 24.69 5.34
N LEU A 473 -2.33 23.79 5.97
CA LEU A 473 -1.78 22.84 6.94
C LEU A 473 -0.80 21.84 6.29
N GLU A 474 -1.04 21.43 5.05
CA GLU A 474 -0.11 20.60 4.28
C GLU A 474 1.21 21.35 3.99
N GLN A 475 1.11 22.61 3.56
CA GLN A 475 2.24 23.50 3.28
C GLN A 475 3.08 23.77 4.53
N GLU A 476 2.45 23.97 5.70
CA GLU A 476 3.14 24.15 6.98
C GLU A 476 4.03 22.93 7.30
N LYS A 477 3.53 21.71 7.15
CA LYS A 477 4.33 20.49 7.37
C LYS A 477 5.50 20.35 6.40
N ILE A 478 5.30 20.71 5.13
CA ILE A 478 6.37 20.69 4.12
C ILE A 478 7.43 21.73 4.48
N PHE A 479 7.01 22.93 4.86
CA PHE A 479 7.90 24.02 5.25
C PHE A 479 8.74 23.63 6.47
N GLU A 480 8.13 23.04 7.50
CA GLU A 480 8.82 22.54 8.68
C GLU A 480 9.91 21.52 8.33
N GLU A 481 9.60 20.50 7.51
CA GLU A 481 10.59 19.51 7.06
C GLU A 481 11.72 20.18 6.25
N ALA A 482 11.39 21.09 5.34
CA ALA A 482 12.38 21.80 4.52
C ALA A 482 13.34 22.62 5.39
N MET A 483 12.82 23.37 6.36
CA MET A 483 13.63 24.20 7.26
C MET A 483 14.46 23.35 8.24
N ASP A 484 13.88 22.29 8.80
CA ASP A 484 14.59 21.37 9.71
C ASP A 484 15.80 20.73 9.02
N ARG A 485 15.62 20.23 7.78
CA ARG A 485 16.72 19.64 7.01
C ARG A 485 17.78 20.68 6.60
N THR A 486 17.34 21.82 6.07
CA THR A 486 18.23 22.92 5.64
C THR A 486 19.11 23.40 6.79
N SER A 487 18.53 23.58 7.98
CA SER A 487 19.26 24.05 9.16
C SER A 487 20.24 23.02 9.71
N LYS A 488 19.90 21.72 9.70
CA LYS A 488 20.77 20.64 10.20
C LYS A 488 21.98 20.36 9.31
N ASP A 489 21.77 20.29 7.99
CA ASP A 489 22.80 19.81 7.06
C ASP A 489 23.47 20.94 6.26
N GLN A 490 22.99 22.19 6.41
CA GLN A 490 23.50 23.37 5.70
C GLN A 490 23.49 23.20 4.17
N LYS A 491 22.48 22.47 3.67
CA LYS A 491 22.21 22.21 2.25
C LYS A 491 20.89 22.85 1.83
N PRO A 492 20.74 23.28 0.57
CA PRO A 492 19.47 23.78 0.08
C PRO A 492 18.40 22.67 0.09
N SER A 493 17.15 23.07 0.27
CA SER A 493 15.98 22.21 0.10
C SER A 493 15.18 22.63 -1.12
N PHE A 494 14.75 21.66 -1.91
CA PHE A 494 13.93 21.84 -3.10
C PHE A 494 12.58 21.17 -2.87
N VAL A 495 11.49 21.93 -2.99
CA VAL A 495 10.12 21.42 -2.89
C VAL A 495 9.49 21.46 -4.27
N ILE A 496 8.99 20.32 -4.73
CA ILE A 496 8.62 20.08 -6.13
C ILE A 496 7.30 19.31 -6.23
N GLY A 497 6.56 19.55 -7.31
CA GLY A 497 5.35 18.82 -7.66
C GLY A 497 4.14 19.71 -7.89
N ASP A 498 2.97 19.08 -7.84
CA ASP A 498 1.67 19.72 -8.04
C ASP A 498 1.13 20.25 -6.72
N PHE A 499 0.97 21.56 -6.63
CA PHE A 499 0.53 22.24 -5.43
C PHE A 499 -0.98 22.48 -5.42
N ASN A 500 -1.70 22.26 -6.52
CA ASN A 500 -3.12 22.61 -6.63
C ASN A 500 -3.43 24.04 -6.12
N ILE A 501 -2.48 24.97 -6.34
CA ILE A 501 -2.58 26.39 -5.99
C ILE A 501 -2.26 27.17 -7.25
N ASN A 502 -3.26 27.86 -7.79
CA ASN A 502 -3.06 28.64 -9.01
C ASN A 502 -2.14 29.84 -8.77
N PHE A 503 -1.25 30.10 -9.73
CA PHE A 503 -0.35 31.25 -9.71
C PHE A 503 -1.15 32.56 -9.60
N ASP A 504 -0.57 33.53 -8.88
CA ASP A 504 -1.16 34.86 -8.60
C ASP A 504 -2.49 34.86 -7.81
N SER A 505 -3.02 33.69 -7.44
CA SER A 505 -4.19 33.60 -6.55
C SER A 505 -3.90 34.19 -5.16
N ASN A 506 -4.97 34.51 -4.42
CA ASN A 506 -4.83 34.95 -3.02
C ASN A 506 -4.11 33.91 -2.15
N GLU A 507 -4.35 32.62 -2.40
CA GLU A 507 -3.69 31.52 -1.69
C GLU A 507 -2.18 31.50 -1.99
N TYR A 508 -1.79 31.61 -3.27
CA TYR A 508 -0.38 31.73 -3.69
C TYR A 508 0.31 32.91 -3.01
N LYS A 509 -0.29 34.09 -3.05
CA LYS A 509 0.25 35.33 -2.44
C LYS A 509 0.39 35.24 -0.93
N GLN A 510 -0.45 34.45 -0.25
CA GLN A 510 -0.46 34.35 1.20
C GLN A 510 0.39 33.20 1.74
N SER A 511 0.62 32.17 0.93
CA SER A 511 1.38 30.96 1.26
C SER A 511 2.77 31.24 1.84
N LEU A 512 3.10 30.48 2.88
CA LEU A 512 4.41 30.50 3.50
C LEU A 512 5.50 29.91 2.59
N LEU A 513 5.19 28.87 1.80
CA LEU A 513 6.15 28.22 0.91
C LEU A 513 6.63 29.22 -0.15
N PHE A 514 5.72 29.90 -0.84
CA PHE A 514 6.09 30.84 -1.91
C PHE A 514 6.79 32.09 -1.38
N LYS A 515 6.35 32.65 -0.23
CA LYS A 515 6.99 33.83 0.38
C LYS A 515 8.43 33.60 0.85
N LYS A 516 8.80 32.36 1.16
CA LYS A 516 10.09 32.01 1.79
C LYS A 516 11.01 31.23 0.85
N SER A 517 10.61 31.01 -0.39
CA SER A 517 11.40 30.31 -1.39
C SER A 517 11.63 31.19 -2.62
N LEU A 518 12.56 30.76 -3.46
CA LEU A 518 12.66 31.23 -4.82
C LEU A 518 11.85 30.29 -5.73
N ASP A 519 10.84 30.87 -6.39
CA ASP A 519 10.16 30.31 -7.56
C ASP A 519 10.80 30.87 -8.82
N ALA A 520 11.74 30.13 -9.40
CA ALA A 520 12.49 30.57 -10.57
C ALA A 520 11.64 30.60 -11.85
N PHE A 521 10.55 29.81 -11.93
CA PHE A 521 9.72 29.72 -13.13
C PHE A 521 8.79 30.93 -13.28
N ASN A 522 8.37 31.52 -12.16
CA ASN A 522 7.38 32.60 -12.13
C ASN A 522 7.92 33.94 -11.65
N LYS A 523 9.22 34.07 -11.37
CA LYS A 523 9.83 35.26 -10.76
C LYS A 523 9.49 36.57 -11.47
N ASP A 524 9.53 36.57 -12.81
CA ASP A 524 9.36 37.75 -13.64
C ASP A 524 8.02 37.72 -14.41
N ARG A 525 7.06 36.91 -13.94
CA ARG A 525 5.80 36.65 -14.62
C ARG A 525 4.68 37.53 -14.09
N GLU A 526 3.97 38.19 -15.00
CA GLU A 526 2.77 38.98 -14.68
C GLU A 526 1.46 38.29 -15.09
N ILE A 527 1.48 37.56 -16.22
CA ILE A 527 0.32 36.87 -16.78
C ILE A 527 0.66 35.42 -17.15
N VAL A 528 -0.35 34.55 -17.10
CA VAL A 528 -0.23 33.16 -17.57
C VAL A 528 -0.62 33.09 -19.05
N THR A 529 0.28 32.56 -19.88
CA THR A 529 0.05 32.34 -21.31
C THR A 529 -0.03 30.84 -21.62
N ASP A 530 -0.41 30.46 -22.85
CA ASP A 530 -0.36 29.07 -23.31
C ASP A 530 1.06 28.48 -23.29
N GLU A 531 2.10 29.31 -23.43
CA GLU A 531 3.50 28.88 -23.36
C GLU A 531 3.92 28.52 -21.93
N ASP A 532 3.17 28.98 -20.93
CA ASP A 532 3.56 28.91 -19.52
C ASP A 532 2.64 28.04 -18.67
N ALA A 533 1.36 27.93 -19.06
CA ALA A 533 0.38 27.11 -18.38
C ALA A 533 0.91 25.69 -18.16
N THR A 534 0.87 25.24 -16.92
CA THR A 534 1.28 23.89 -16.52
C THR A 534 0.10 22.94 -16.41
N CYS A 535 -1.14 23.42 -16.43
CA CYS A 535 -2.34 22.60 -16.28
C CYS A 535 -3.51 23.10 -17.15
N GLU A 536 -4.23 22.17 -17.77
CA GLU A 536 -5.46 22.39 -18.54
C GLU A 536 -6.54 21.32 -18.24
N THR A 537 -6.57 20.79 -17.01
CA THR A 537 -7.47 19.70 -16.58
C THR A 537 -8.93 19.97 -16.91
N GLU A 538 -9.48 21.11 -16.51
CA GLU A 538 -10.89 21.43 -16.76
C GLU A 538 -11.17 21.56 -18.27
N PHE A 539 -10.28 22.18 -19.04
CA PHE A 539 -10.43 22.28 -20.48
C PHE A 539 -10.46 20.90 -21.15
N LEU A 540 -9.50 20.03 -20.82
CA LEU A 540 -9.44 18.68 -21.37
C LEU A 540 -10.64 17.83 -20.95
N ASN A 541 -11.08 17.92 -19.70
CA ASN A 541 -12.31 17.25 -19.24
C ASN A 541 -13.53 17.75 -20.01
N GLN A 542 -13.70 19.06 -20.15
CA GLN A 542 -14.83 19.64 -20.86
C GLN A 542 -14.82 19.24 -22.35
N ARG A 543 -13.64 19.26 -22.99
CA ARG A 543 -13.48 18.92 -24.41
C ARG A 543 -13.61 17.44 -24.71
N ASN A 544 -12.95 16.58 -23.95
CA ASN A 544 -12.80 15.16 -24.28
C ASN A 544 -13.79 14.25 -23.54
N TRP A 545 -14.24 14.63 -22.35
CA TRP A 545 -15.17 13.83 -21.55
C TRP A 545 -16.61 14.36 -21.60
N HIS A 546 -16.80 15.68 -21.55
CA HIS A 546 -18.11 16.32 -21.66
C HIS A 546 -18.47 16.77 -23.08
N TYR A 547 -17.52 16.76 -24.02
CA TYR A 547 -17.72 17.15 -25.43
C TYR A 547 -18.21 18.59 -25.65
N ASN A 548 -17.91 19.49 -24.71
CA ASN A 548 -18.21 20.91 -24.82
C ASN A 548 -17.18 21.60 -25.73
N LYS A 549 -17.55 21.81 -27.00
CA LYS A 549 -16.70 22.42 -28.04
C LYS A 549 -16.49 23.93 -27.88
N ASP A 550 -17.25 24.58 -27.01
CA ASP A 550 -17.16 26.02 -26.80
C ASP A 550 -16.37 26.38 -25.54
N PHE A 551 -16.00 25.37 -24.74
CA PHE A 551 -15.19 25.57 -23.55
C PHE A 551 -13.79 26.04 -23.92
N LYS A 552 -13.32 27.12 -23.26
CA LYS A 552 -12.04 27.77 -23.54
C LYS A 552 -10.97 27.29 -22.56
N PRO A 553 -9.69 27.23 -22.96
CA PRO A 553 -8.57 26.98 -22.06
C PRO A 553 -8.59 27.95 -20.86
N GLN A 554 -8.26 27.46 -19.67
CA GLN A 554 -8.23 28.27 -18.45
C GLN A 554 -6.82 28.73 -18.07
N ARG A 555 -5.78 28.05 -18.57
CA ARG A 555 -4.37 28.40 -18.41
C ARG A 555 -3.96 28.57 -16.95
N MET A 556 -3.69 27.45 -16.29
CA MET A 556 -3.28 27.46 -14.89
C MET A 556 -1.81 27.09 -14.73
N ILE A 557 -1.18 27.61 -13.68
CA ILE A 557 0.12 27.15 -13.20
C ILE A 557 -0.12 26.55 -11.82
N LEU A 558 -0.01 25.22 -11.73
CA LEU A 558 -0.21 24.43 -10.51
C LEU A 558 1.05 23.67 -10.09
N ASP A 559 2.00 23.52 -11.01
CA ASP A 559 3.24 22.76 -10.82
C ASP A 559 4.41 23.69 -10.54
N TYR A 560 5.10 23.47 -9.43
CA TYR A 560 6.15 24.40 -8.96
C TYR A 560 7.46 23.70 -8.67
N PHE A 561 8.56 24.47 -8.79
CA PHE A 561 9.88 24.11 -8.30
C PHE A 561 10.37 25.21 -7.36
N LEU A 562 10.24 24.98 -6.06
CA LEU A 562 10.57 25.95 -5.02
C LEU A 562 11.92 25.62 -4.38
N SER A 563 12.74 26.64 -4.17
CA SER A 563 14.06 26.49 -3.59
C SER A 563 14.24 27.30 -2.31
N PHE A 564 14.74 26.64 -1.28
CA PHE A 564 15.02 27.20 0.03
C PHE A 564 16.54 27.15 0.27
N PHE A 565 17.14 28.31 0.52
CA PHE A 565 18.60 28.43 0.65
C PHE A 565 19.03 28.69 2.08
N VAL A 566 20.23 28.20 2.40
CA VAL A 566 21.03 28.74 3.51
C VAL A 566 21.58 30.09 3.05
N GLN A 567 21.58 31.09 3.93
CA GLN A 567 22.12 32.43 3.65
C GLN A 567 23.48 32.34 2.93
N ASP A 568 23.68 33.20 1.92
CA ASP A 568 24.91 33.40 1.11
C ASP A 568 25.21 32.46 -0.06
N LYS A 569 24.47 31.36 -0.29
CA LYS A 569 24.65 30.54 -1.51
C LYS A 569 23.71 30.94 -2.64
N LYS A 570 24.25 31.61 -3.66
CA LYS A 570 23.55 31.86 -4.92
C LYS A 570 23.58 30.59 -5.77
N LEU A 571 22.46 29.87 -5.85
CA LEU A 571 22.24 28.87 -6.89
C LEU A 571 21.59 29.54 -8.09
N ASN A 572 22.06 29.21 -9.29
CA ASN A 572 21.35 29.59 -10.50
C ASN A 572 20.39 28.46 -10.87
N ILE A 573 19.09 28.77 -10.89
CA ILE A 573 18.04 27.82 -11.19
C ILE A 573 17.27 28.35 -12.39
N SER A 574 17.14 27.51 -13.42
CA SER A 574 16.26 27.78 -14.55
C SER A 574 15.25 26.64 -14.66
N THR A 575 14.01 26.96 -15.01
CA THR A 575 12.96 25.97 -15.22
C THR A 575 12.35 26.23 -16.59
N LYS A 576 12.18 25.19 -17.39
CA LYS A 576 11.47 25.26 -18.68
C LYS A 576 10.33 24.25 -18.70
N LYS A 577 9.26 24.63 -19.42
CA LYS A 577 8.12 23.76 -19.69
C LYS A 577 8.42 22.78 -20.81
N ILE A 578 7.87 21.58 -20.71
CA ILE A 578 7.80 20.59 -21.76
C ILE A 578 6.31 20.24 -21.94
N ALA A 579 5.76 20.53 -23.12
CA ALA A 579 4.37 20.27 -23.41
C ALA A 579 4.06 18.76 -23.38
N THR A 580 2.96 18.41 -22.70
CA THR A 580 2.38 17.06 -22.63
C THR A 580 0.93 17.05 -23.16
N PHE A 581 0.37 18.22 -23.41
CA PHE A 581 -0.92 18.46 -24.03
C PHE A 581 -0.81 19.58 -25.05
N ASP A 582 -1.76 19.61 -25.96
CA ASP A 582 -1.95 20.66 -26.94
C ASP A 582 -3.43 21.06 -26.92
N VAL A 583 -3.70 22.35 -26.69
CA VAL A 583 -5.07 22.88 -26.63
C VAL A 583 -5.78 22.83 -27.98
N ASP A 584 -5.02 22.83 -29.07
CA ASP A 584 -5.54 22.68 -30.42
C ASP A 584 -5.82 21.21 -30.77
N ASN A 585 -5.10 20.29 -30.12
CA ASN A 585 -5.22 18.83 -30.31
C ASN A 585 -5.48 18.09 -28.99
N PRO A 586 -6.58 18.38 -28.25
CA PRO A 586 -6.78 17.92 -26.88
C PRO A 586 -6.88 16.38 -26.75
N LYS A 587 -7.19 15.67 -27.84
CA LYS A 587 -7.25 14.20 -27.85
C LYS A 587 -5.87 13.54 -27.77
N GLU A 588 -4.82 14.25 -28.17
CA GLU A 588 -3.43 13.77 -28.16
C GLU A 588 -2.72 14.03 -26.82
N ALA A 589 -3.41 14.62 -25.84
CA ALA A 589 -2.87 14.88 -24.52
C ALA A 589 -2.35 13.59 -23.84
N ILE A 590 -1.08 13.60 -23.49
CA ILE A 590 -0.39 12.57 -22.70
C ILE A 590 -0.80 12.70 -21.24
N THR A 591 -0.92 13.91 -20.71
CA THR A 591 -1.47 14.21 -19.38
C THR A 591 -2.10 15.60 -19.45
N ASP A 592 -2.89 15.95 -18.45
CA ASP A 592 -3.48 17.28 -18.26
C ASP A 592 -2.53 18.31 -17.65
N HIS A 593 -1.34 17.87 -17.24
CA HIS A 593 -0.28 18.72 -16.72
C HIS A 593 0.96 18.67 -17.60
N ALA A 594 1.55 19.82 -17.88
CA ALA A 594 2.85 19.93 -18.53
C ALA A 594 3.94 19.30 -17.65
N ALA A 595 5.02 18.85 -18.27
CA ALA A 595 6.23 18.52 -17.53
C ALA A 595 7.07 19.78 -17.33
N LEU A 596 7.77 19.87 -16.20
CA LEU A 596 8.77 20.90 -15.96
C LEU A 596 10.14 20.25 -15.83
N ILE A 597 11.16 20.87 -16.44
CA ILE A 597 12.55 20.49 -16.24
C ILE A 597 13.31 21.67 -15.66
N SER A 598 13.85 21.47 -14.46
CA SER A 598 14.58 22.47 -13.70
C SER A 598 16.07 22.12 -13.69
N GLU A 599 16.91 23.07 -14.08
CA GLU A 599 18.37 22.96 -14.04
C GLU A 599 18.92 23.74 -12.86
N ILE A 600 19.72 23.07 -12.03
CA ILE A 600 20.37 23.63 -10.85
C ILE A 600 21.87 23.67 -11.13
N ILE A 601 22.43 24.87 -11.14
CA ILE A 601 23.86 25.12 -11.29
C ILE A 601 24.40 25.52 -9.91
N VAL A 602 25.23 24.64 -9.35
CA VAL A 602 25.80 24.74 -7.99
C VAL A 602 27.14 25.48 -7.98
#